data_AF-A0A0D7WVH7-F1
#
_entry.id   AF-A0A0D7WVH7-F1
#
_cell.length_a   1.000
_cell.length_b   1.000
_cell.length_c   1.000
_cell.angle_alpha   90.00
_cell.angle_beta   90.00
_cell.angle_gamma   90.00
#
_symmetry.space_group_name_H-M   'P 1'
#
loop_
_entity.id
_entity.type
_entity.pdbx_description
1 polymer ?
#
loop_
_entity_poly.entity_id
_entity_poly.type
_entity_poly.pdbx_seq_one_letter_code
_entity_poly.pdbx_strand_id
1 'polypeptide(L)'
;MTEFLYAYENIELNKEEKFALMIIIISSFNDAIVEGKVEENWASFIRYHLLQDISIHKNTIYYWSMLDEDDLENCHAVTSFMREIVNVAKLDDQD
;
A
#
# COMPACT_ATOMS: atom_id res chain seq x y z
N MET A 1 7.74 -3.99 11.08
CA MET A 1 6.76 -2.96 10.68
C MET A 1 7.22 -1.56 11.06
N THR A 2 7.21 -1.18 12.34
CA THR A 2 7.56 0.19 12.81
C THR A 2 8.94 0.65 12.32
N GLU A 3 9.92 -0.25 12.28
CA GLU A 3 11.26 0.02 11.72
C GLU A 3 11.25 0.36 10.22
N PHE A 4 10.35 -0.25 9.43
CA PHE A 4 10.22 0.00 8.00
C PHE A 4 9.56 1.35 7.74
N LEU A 5 8.51 1.69 8.51
CA LEU A 5 7.87 3.00 8.43
C LEU A 5 8.88 4.11 8.80
N TYR A 6 9.64 3.89 9.88
CA TYR A 6 10.70 4.82 10.28
C TYR A 6 11.76 4.98 9.17
N ALA A 7 12.24 3.88 8.61
CA ALA A 7 13.23 3.90 7.54
C ALA A 7 12.73 4.66 6.31
N TYR A 8 11.46 4.49 5.93
CA TYR A 8 10.88 5.12 4.75
C TYR A 8 10.85 6.66 4.85
N GLU A 9 10.68 7.22 6.06
CA GLU A 9 10.65 8.68 6.26
C GLU A 9 12.01 9.29 6.62
N ASN A 10 12.86 8.55 7.33
CA ASN A 10 14.03 9.13 7.99
C ASN A 10 15.35 8.77 7.32
N ILE A 11 15.35 7.87 6.33
CA ILE A 11 16.54 7.53 5.53
C ILE A 11 16.42 8.18 4.16
N GLU A 12 17.53 8.65 3.63
CA GLU A 12 17.62 9.11 2.24
C GLU A 12 17.57 7.90 1.29
N LEU A 13 16.37 7.60 0.80
CA LEU A 13 16.11 6.52 -0.14
C LEU A 13 15.94 7.07 -1.55
N ASN A 14 16.59 6.42 -2.52
CA ASN A 14 16.32 6.66 -3.92
C ASN A 14 14.96 6.04 -4.34
N LYS A 15 14.53 6.28 -5.59
CA LYS A 15 13.22 5.81 -6.08
C LYS A 15 13.07 4.28 -6.03
N GLU A 16 14.11 3.53 -6.37
CA GLU A 16 14.09 2.07 -6.38
C GLU A 16 14.03 1.51 -4.95
N GLU A 17 14.77 2.14 -4.03
CA GLU A 17 14.75 1.77 -2.61
C GLU A 17 13.40 2.10 -1.96
N LYS A 18 12.80 3.25 -2.27
CA LYS A 18 11.43 3.59 -1.85
C LYS A 18 10.43 2.56 -2.36
N PHE A 19 10.52 2.20 -3.66
CA PHE A 19 9.66 1.19 -4.26
C PHE A 19 9.78 -0.16 -3.53
N ALA A 20 11.01 -0.66 -3.36
CA ALA A 20 11.27 -1.93 -2.71
C ALA A 20 10.80 -1.94 -1.23
N LEU A 21 11.07 -0.87 -0.48
CA LEU A 21 10.66 -0.79 0.92
C LEU A 21 9.14 -0.70 1.07
N MET A 22 8.45 0.03 0.20
CA MET A 22 6.98 0.10 0.23
C MET A 22 6.33 -1.25 -0.06
N ILE A 23 6.91 -2.09 -0.94
CA ILE A 23 6.44 -3.47 -1.13
C ILE A 23 6.53 -4.27 0.17
N ILE A 24 7.65 -4.17 0.89
CA ILE A 24 7.84 -4.86 2.17
C ILE A 24 6.82 -4.37 3.21
N ILE A 25 6.60 -3.05 3.28
CA ILE A 25 5.62 -2.43 4.18
C ILE A 25 4.21 -2.97 3.89
N ILE A 26 3.79 -2.99 2.62
CA ILE A 26 2.45 -3.46 2.23
C ILE A 26 2.27 -4.95 2.52
N SER A 27 3.24 -5.79 2.17
CA SER A 27 3.18 -7.23 2.50
C SER A 27 3.07 -7.44 4.01
N SER A 28 3.88 -6.73 4.79
CA SER A 28 3.82 -6.80 6.26
C SER A 28 2.48 -6.28 6.80
N PHE A 29 1.88 -5.29 6.12
CA PHE A 29 0.60 -4.71 6.53
C PHE A 29 -0.55 -5.67 6.24
N ASN A 30 -0.53 -6.33 5.08
CA ASN A 30 -1.45 -7.42 4.77
C ASN A 30 -1.43 -8.50 5.86
N ASP A 31 -0.24 -8.97 6.23
CA ASP A 31 -0.11 -10.02 7.25
C ASP A 31 -0.60 -9.52 8.62
N ALA A 32 -0.31 -8.27 8.97
CA ALA A 32 -0.83 -7.68 10.21
C ALA A 32 -2.36 -7.55 10.24
N ILE A 33 -3.01 -7.28 9.10
CA ILE A 33 -4.48 -7.29 8.99
C ILE A 33 -5.00 -8.70 9.27
N VAL A 34 -4.42 -9.72 8.63
CA VAL A 34 -4.80 -11.14 8.85
C VAL A 34 -4.65 -11.54 10.32
N GLU A 35 -3.56 -11.09 10.96
CA GLU A 35 -3.27 -11.39 12.36
C GLU A 35 -4.05 -10.53 13.37
N GLY A 36 -4.79 -9.51 12.92
CA GLY A 36 -5.49 -8.56 13.80
C GLY A 36 -4.56 -7.67 14.64
N LYS A 37 -3.35 -7.40 14.14
CA LYS A 37 -2.29 -6.63 14.83
C LYS A 37 -2.03 -5.25 14.21
N VAL A 38 -3.03 -4.70 13.52
CA VAL A 38 -2.90 -3.39 12.88
C VAL A 38 -2.91 -2.28 13.93
N GLU A 39 -1.94 -1.38 13.85
CA GLU A 39 -1.96 -0.11 14.59
C GLU A 39 -2.62 0.99 13.74
N GLU A 40 -3.35 1.90 14.39
CA GLU A 40 -4.16 2.95 13.75
C GLU A 40 -3.35 3.88 12.82
N ASN A 41 -2.09 4.15 13.18
CA ASN A 41 -1.21 5.03 12.42
C ASN A 41 -0.65 4.37 11.13
N TRP A 42 -0.59 3.05 11.05
CA TRP A 42 0.02 2.35 9.91
C TRP A 42 -0.76 2.59 8.62
N ALA A 43 -2.09 2.45 8.66
CA ALA A 43 -2.94 2.68 7.49
C ALA A 43 -2.83 4.13 6.98
N SER A 44 -2.82 5.10 7.89
CA SER A 44 -2.69 6.52 7.57
C SER A 44 -1.32 6.84 6.95
N PHE A 45 -0.25 6.27 7.49
CA PHE A 45 1.11 6.39 6.96
C PHE A 45 1.19 5.83 5.54
N ILE A 46 0.74 4.59 5.35
CA ILE A 46 0.83 3.90 4.06
C ILE A 46 0.02 4.66 3.02
N ARG A 47 -1.20 5.10 3.37
CA ARG A 47 -2.06 5.89 2.46
C ARG A 47 -1.38 7.19 2.05
N TYR A 48 -0.83 7.94 3.01
CA TYR A 48 -0.15 9.20 2.73
C TYR A 48 0.99 9.01 1.74
N HIS A 49 1.88 8.05 1.98
CA HIS A 49 3.07 7.85 1.13
C HIS A 49 2.73 7.24 -0.24
N LEU A 50 1.73 6.36 -0.32
CA LEU A 50 1.25 5.85 -1.61
C LEU A 50 0.65 6.94 -2.50
N LEU A 51 -0.04 7.92 -1.91
CA LEU A 51 -0.59 9.06 -2.64
C LEU A 51 0.49 10.10 -3.01
N GLN A 52 1.41 10.41 -2.09
CA GLN A 52 2.49 11.38 -2.35
C GLN A 52 3.46 10.88 -3.42
N ASP A 53 3.87 9.61 -3.33
CA ASP A 53 4.83 8.98 -4.25
C ASP A 53 4.10 8.11 -5.30
N ILE A 54 2.88 8.49 -5.73
CA ILE A 54 2.05 7.65 -6.61
C ILE A 54 2.71 7.25 -7.91
N SER A 55 3.56 8.11 -8.48
CA SER A 55 4.32 7.80 -9.69
C SER A 55 5.31 6.63 -9.53
N ILE A 56 5.73 6.36 -8.29
CA ILE A 56 6.60 5.23 -7.92
C ILE A 56 5.76 3.99 -7.66
N HIS A 57 4.60 4.15 -7.01
CA HIS A 57 3.83 3.04 -6.44
C HIS A 57 2.58 2.64 -7.23
N LYS A 58 2.28 3.29 -8.36
CA LYS A 58 1.08 3.02 -9.17
C LYS A 58 0.87 1.52 -9.42
N ASN A 59 1.90 0.80 -9.87
CA ASN A 59 1.81 -0.63 -10.15
C ASN A 59 1.56 -1.47 -8.89
N THR A 60 2.16 -1.08 -7.77
CA THR A 60 1.94 -1.73 -6.47
C THR A 60 0.50 -1.54 -6.02
N ILE A 61 -0.06 -0.34 -6.15
CA ILE A 61 -1.46 -0.05 -5.82
C ILE A 61 -2.39 -0.93 -6.66
N TYR A 62 -2.21 -0.99 -7.99
CA TYR A 62 -3.04 -1.85 -8.84
C TYR A 62 -2.94 -3.33 -8.47
N TYR A 63 -1.72 -3.85 -8.33
CA TYR A 63 -1.49 -5.26 -8.01
C TYR A 63 -2.25 -5.68 -6.75
N TRP A 64 -2.13 -4.91 -5.66
CA TRP A 64 -2.76 -5.25 -4.39
C TRP A 64 -4.26 -4.91 -4.34
N SER A 65 -4.74 -4.01 -5.20
CA SER A 65 -6.16 -3.67 -5.29
C SER A 65 -7.03 -4.74 -5.97
N MET A 66 -6.40 -5.67 -6.72
CA MET A 66 -7.07 -6.77 -7.41
C MET A 66 -8.41 -6.34 -8.03
N LEU A 67 -8.40 -5.27 -8.84
CA LEU A 67 -9.64 -4.68 -9.39
C LEU A 67 -10.42 -5.64 -10.28
N ASP A 68 -9.75 -6.64 -10.85
CA ASP A 68 -10.35 -7.65 -11.70
C ASP A 68 -11.01 -8.82 -10.91
N GLU A 69 -10.96 -8.81 -9.58
CA GLU A 69 -11.57 -9.82 -8.71
C GLU A 69 -12.70 -9.22 -7.87
N ASP A 70 -13.95 -9.58 -8.14
CA ASP A 70 -15.09 -9.03 -7.40
C ASP A 70 -15.24 -9.65 -6.00
N ASP A 71 -14.78 -10.90 -5.82
CA ASP A 71 -14.92 -11.62 -4.56
C ASP A 71 -13.77 -11.32 -3.61
N LEU A 72 -14.06 -10.51 -2.58
CA LEU A 72 -13.10 -10.13 -1.55
C LEU A 72 -12.58 -11.33 -0.73
N GLU A 73 -13.31 -12.45 -0.67
CA GLU A 73 -12.82 -13.67 0.02
C GLU A 73 -11.64 -14.31 -0.72
N ASN A 74 -11.50 -14.06 -2.03
CA ASN A 74 -10.38 -14.52 -2.85
C ASN A 74 -9.23 -13.51 -2.92
N CYS A 75 -9.37 -12.36 -2.27
CA CYS A 75 -8.41 -11.25 -2.32
C CYS A 75 -7.45 -11.24 -1.14
N HIS A 76 -6.42 -10.40 -1.23
CA HIS A 76 -5.54 -10.10 -0.11
C HIS A 76 -6.29 -9.29 0.96
N ALA A 77 -5.89 -9.43 2.23
CA ALA A 77 -6.52 -8.70 3.33
C ALA A 77 -6.38 -7.18 3.19
N VAL A 78 -5.31 -6.72 2.52
CA VAL A 78 -5.07 -5.30 2.22
C VAL A 78 -5.87 -4.77 1.02
N THR A 79 -6.57 -5.63 0.26
CA THR A 79 -7.19 -5.25 -1.01
C THR A 79 -8.21 -4.12 -0.87
N SER A 80 -9.11 -4.17 0.12
CA SER A 80 -10.10 -3.10 0.34
C SER A 80 -9.43 -1.74 0.59
N PHE A 81 -8.35 -1.72 1.35
CA PHE A 81 -7.57 -0.51 1.60
C PHE A 81 -6.91 0.04 0.32
N MET A 82 -6.43 -0.84 -0.56
CA MET A 82 -5.84 -0.43 -1.83
C MET A 82 -6.89 0.11 -2.81
N ARG A 83 -8.08 -0.47 -2.84
CA ARG A 83 -9.21 0.06 -3.64
C ARG A 83 -9.61 1.46 -3.21
N GLU A 84 -9.58 1.77 -1.92
CA GLU A 84 -9.79 3.15 -1.45
C GLU A 84 -8.74 4.10 -2.03
N ILE A 85 -7.48 3.71 -2.11
CA ILE A 85 -6.40 4.53 -2.67
C ILE A 85 -6.62 4.73 -4.17
N VAL A 86 -6.99 3.68 -4.92
CA VAL A 86 -7.35 3.76 -6.35
C VAL A 86 -8.43 4.82 -6.55
N ASN A 87 -9.51 4.75 -5.75
CA ASN A 87 -10.63 5.69 -5.82
C ASN A 87 -10.20 7.13 -5.52
N VAL A 88 -9.42 7.35 -4.46
CA VAL A 88 -8.92 8.69 -4.07
C VAL A 88 -7.99 9.26 -5.14
N ALA A 89 -7.13 8.43 -5.70
CA ALA A 89 -6.18 8.83 -6.73
C ALA A 89 -6.79 8.94 -8.13
N LYS A 90 -8.06 8.53 -8.30
CA LYS A 90 -8.75 8.41 -9.60
C LYS A 90 -7.97 7.58 -10.60
N LEU A 91 -7.40 6.47 -10.12
CA LEU A 91 -6.65 5.54 -10.96
C LEU A 91 -7.57 4.68 -11.85
N ASP A 92 -8.89 4.67 -11.65
CA ASP A 92 -9.85 3.95 -12.51
C ASP A 92 -10.08 4.61 -13.88
N ASP A 93 -9.64 5.85 -14.09
CA ASP A 93 -9.65 6.51 -15.40
C ASP A 93 -8.39 6.08 -16.19
N GLN A 94 -8.34 4.83 -16.64
CA GLN A 94 -7.50 4.46 -17.78
C GLN A 94 -8.36 4.50 -19.05
N ASP A 95 -8.19 5.58 -19.82
CA ASP A 95 -8.62 5.69 -21.22
C ASP A 95 -8.22 4.46 -22.07
#